data_AF-A0AAN8TD45-F1
#
_entry.id   AF-A0AAN8TD45-F1
#
_cell.length_a   1.000
_cell.length_b   1.000
_cell.length_c   1.000
_cell.angle_alpha   90.00
_cell.angle_beta   90.00
_cell.angle_gamma   90.00
#
_symmetry.space_group_name_H-M   'P 1'
#
loop_
_entity.id
_entity.type
_entity.pdbx_description
1 polymer ?
#
loop_
_entity_poly.entity_id
_entity_poly.type
_entity_poly.pdbx_seq_one_letter_code
_entity_poly.pdbx_strand_id
1 'polypeptide(L)'
;MVNFSKEEVEVLIVGAGPSEKKWNVKSRNVTSGEMELYACHFLILAIGENNEGYIPKVVVIENFKGEIIHSSDYKSGEKYKDNKVLVVGLVNSGMEISFDSSKYGSHPSIIVRSPIHVVTREMVNVGMVLLKYLQISLVDTVIAKFAKFKFGNLAEFGIPQPEEGPFSFKISKGTSLVIDVGAIDKIKL
;
A
#
# COMPACT_ATOMS: atom_id res chain seq x y z
N MET A 1 16.91 -5.72 26.73
CA MET A 1 15.95 -4.91 25.97
C MET A 1 16.71 -3.67 25.55
N VAL A 2 17.00 -3.48 24.25
CA VAL A 2 17.65 -2.25 23.78
C VAL A 2 16.59 -1.16 23.88
N ASN A 3 16.86 -0.15 24.70
CA ASN A 3 15.93 0.93 24.97
C ASN A 3 16.13 1.98 23.87
N PHE A 4 15.36 1.87 22.78
CA PHE A 4 15.34 2.87 21.71
C PHE A 4 14.50 4.08 22.14
N SER A 5 14.92 4.76 23.21
CA SER A 5 14.34 6.05 23.54
C SER A 5 14.98 7.11 22.64
N LYS A 6 14.26 7.54 21.60
CA LYS A 6 14.51 8.77 20.80
C LYS A 6 15.75 8.81 19.89
N GLU A 7 16.34 7.68 19.53
CA GLU A 7 17.51 7.68 18.64
C GLU A 7 17.14 7.09 17.29
N GLU A 8 17.31 7.89 16.23
CA GLU A 8 17.39 7.35 14.88
C GLU A 8 18.62 6.43 14.83
N VAL A 9 18.38 5.14 14.63
CA VAL A 9 19.40 4.11 14.63
C VAL A 9 19.49 3.49 13.24
N GLU A 10 20.69 3.52 12.67
CA GLU A 10 21.01 2.78 11.45
C GLU A 10 21.64 1.44 11.84
N VAL A 11 21.05 0.32 11.42
CA VAL A 11 21.61 -1.02 11.62
C VAL A 11 22.42 -1.40 10.39
N LEU A 12 23.74 -1.49 10.54
CA LEU A 12 24.66 -1.65 9.41
C LEU A 12 24.98 -3.10 9.08
N ILE A 13 25.10 -3.97 10.10
CA ILE A 13 25.46 -5.37 9.92
C ILE A 13 24.73 -6.21 10.97
N VAL A 14 24.08 -7.26 10.47
CA VAL A 14 23.49 -8.34 11.26
C VAL A 14 24.18 -9.63 10.82
N GLY A 15 24.95 -10.24 11.72
CA GLY A 15 25.66 -11.49 11.44
C GLY A 15 25.51 -12.48 12.59
N ALA A 16 25.28 -13.76 12.26
CA ALA A 16 25.44 -14.85 13.22
C ALA A 16 26.94 -15.15 13.35
N GLY A 17 27.51 -14.99 14.55
CA GLY A 17 28.91 -15.35 14.78
C GLY A 17 29.12 -16.87 14.67
N PRO A 18 30.23 -17.36 14.08
CA PRO A 18 30.45 -18.81 13.90
C PRO A 18 30.63 -19.59 15.22
N SER A 19 30.94 -18.91 16.33
CA SER A 19 31.23 -19.54 17.64
C SER A 19 30.13 -19.38 18.69
N GLU A 20 29.20 -18.43 18.51
CA GLU A 20 28.15 -18.14 19.48
C GLU A 20 26.82 -18.01 18.74
N LYS A 21 25.81 -18.80 19.12
CA LYS A 21 24.43 -18.77 18.57
C LYS A 21 23.70 -17.46 18.89
N LYS A 22 24.31 -16.32 18.56
CA LYS A 22 23.88 -14.96 18.82
C LYS A 22 24.04 -14.13 17.55
N TRP A 23 23.12 -13.20 17.39
CA TRP A 23 23.18 -12.12 16.43
C TRP A 23 24.08 -11.01 16.97
N ASN A 24 25.05 -10.60 16.16
CA ASN A 24 25.82 -9.38 16.40
C ASN A 24 25.18 -8.26 15.58
N VAL A 25 24.79 -7.18 16.26
CA VAL A 25 24.12 -6.03 15.67
C VAL A 25 24.99 -4.80 15.87
N LYS A 26 25.37 -4.15 14.77
CA LYS A 26 26.05 -2.86 14.79
C LYS A 26 25.02 -1.75 14.59
N SER A 27 24.89 -0.89 15.60
CA SER A 27 24.00 0.27 15.64
C SER A 27 24.81 1.55 15.48
N ARG A 28 24.32 2.50 14.69
CA ARG A 28 24.83 3.87 14.66
C ARG A 28 23.78 4.82 15.22
N ASN A 29 24.13 5.62 16.21
CA ASN A 29 23.33 6.78 16.59
C ASN A 29 23.49 7.85 15.51
N VAL A 30 22.39 8.19 14.80
CA VAL A 30 22.44 9.12 13.67
C VAL A 30 22.74 10.56 14.12
N THR A 31 22.43 10.92 15.37
CA THR A 31 22.65 12.27 15.92
C THR A 31 24.09 12.47 16.41
N SER A 32 24.64 11.54 17.19
CA SER A 32 26.00 11.64 17.74
C SER A 32 27.07 11.03 16.82
N GLY A 33 26.67 10.16 15.89
CA GLY A 33 27.57 9.38 15.04
C GLY A 33 28.23 8.19 15.76
N GLU A 34 27.92 8.00 17.05
CA GLU A 34 28.52 6.93 17.86
C GLU A 34 28.07 5.55 17.39
N MET A 35 29.00 4.60 17.48
CA MET A 35 28.79 3.22 17.06
C MET A 35 28.69 2.31 18.29
N GLU A 36 27.62 1.53 18.34
CA GLU A 36 27.39 0.56 19.42
C GLU A 36 27.28 -0.86 18.87
N LEU A 37 27.76 -1.82 19.67
CA LEU A 37 27.73 -3.24 19.34
C LEU A 37 26.86 -3.98 20.35
N TYR A 38 25.89 -4.72 19.82
CA TYR A 38 24.96 -5.53 20.59
C TYR A 38 25.09 -7.00 20.22
N ALA A 39 24.96 -7.88 21.22
CA ALA A 39 24.83 -9.31 21.03
C ALA A 39 23.50 -9.79 21.60
N CYS A 40 22.69 -10.50 20.80
CA CYS A 40 21.38 -11.01 21.24
C CYS A 40 21.10 -12.42 20.71
N HIS A 41 20.29 -13.19 21.42
CA HIS A 41 19.89 -14.53 20.98
C HIS A 41 18.80 -14.48 19.90
N PHE A 42 17.97 -13.42 19.91
CA PHE A 42 16.89 -13.22 18.97
C PHE A 42 16.94 -11.80 18.43
N LEU A 43 16.73 -11.67 17.12
CA LEU A 43 16.60 -10.40 16.42
C LEU A 43 15.23 -10.36 15.75
N ILE A 44 14.49 -9.28 15.98
CA ILE A 44 13.19 -9.02 15.35
C ILE A 44 13.38 -7.83 14.42
N LEU A 45 13.16 -8.03 13.12
CA LEU A 45 13.17 -6.97 12.13
C LEU A 45 11.73 -6.46 11.95
N ALA A 46 11.46 -5.24 12.41
CA ALA A 46 10.16 -4.57 12.31
C ALA A 46 10.27 -3.27 11.50
N ILE A 47 11.09 -3.28 10.45
CA ILE A 47 11.47 -2.09 9.66
C ILE A 47 10.38 -1.59 8.71
N GLY A 48 9.33 -2.39 8.47
CA GLY A 48 8.29 -2.10 7.47
C GLY A 48 8.78 -2.31 6.04
N GLU A 49 7.83 -2.42 5.10
CA GLU A 49 8.12 -2.70 3.68
C GLU A 49 7.95 -1.49 2.76
N ASN A 50 7.40 -0.37 3.25
CA ASN A 50 6.88 0.74 2.43
C ASN A 50 7.59 2.09 2.68
N ASN A 51 8.86 2.08 3.05
CA ASN A 51 9.56 3.31 3.48
C ASN A 51 10.20 4.10 2.33
N GLU A 52 10.47 3.46 1.19
CA GLU A 52 11.09 4.12 0.04
C GLU A 52 10.10 4.23 -1.12
N GLY A 53 9.91 5.45 -1.61
CA GLY A 53 9.09 5.69 -2.79
C GLY A 53 9.78 5.22 -4.06
N TYR A 54 9.04 4.58 -4.96
CA TYR A 54 9.55 4.13 -6.24
C TYR A 54 8.81 4.80 -7.40
N ILE A 55 9.52 5.66 -8.13
CA ILE A 55 9.03 6.22 -9.39
C ILE A 55 9.75 5.49 -10.54
N PRO A 56 9.05 4.65 -11.32
CA PRO A 56 9.68 3.95 -12.44
C PRO A 56 10.14 4.94 -13.52
N LYS A 57 11.23 4.63 -14.21
CA LYS A 57 11.63 5.37 -15.41
C LYS A 57 10.63 5.09 -16.53
N VAL A 58 9.97 6.13 -17.01
CA VAL A 58 9.03 6.04 -18.14
C VAL A 58 9.46 7.05 -19.20
N VAL A 59 9.58 6.63 -20.45
CA VAL A 59 10.09 7.46 -21.57
C VAL A 59 9.31 8.77 -21.72
N VAL A 60 8.02 8.77 -21.38
CA VAL A 60 7.13 9.94 -21.53
C VAL A 60 7.31 10.96 -20.41
N ILE A 61 7.87 10.57 -19.25
CA ILE A 61 8.03 11.44 -18.08
C ILE A 61 8.99 12.60 -18.36
N GLU A 62 10.05 12.38 -19.15
CA GLU A 62 11.11 13.39 -19.38
C GLU A 62 10.60 14.64 -20.10
N ASN A 63 9.51 14.53 -20.86
CA ASN A 63 8.90 15.63 -21.59
C ASN A 63 7.71 16.27 -20.84
N PHE A 64 7.32 15.71 -19.69
CA PHE A 64 6.21 16.26 -18.91
C PHE A 64 6.68 17.49 -18.14
N LYS A 65 5.98 18.61 -18.35
CA LYS A 65 6.32 19.91 -17.73
C LYS A 65 5.63 20.16 -16.39
N GLY A 66 4.71 19.29 -15.99
CA GLY A 66 4.01 19.39 -14.71
C GLY A 66 4.80 18.77 -13.58
N GLU A 67 4.29 18.92 -12.36
CA GLU A 67 4.86 18.30 -11.17
C GLU A 67 4.66 16.77 -11.20
N ILE A 68 5.70 16.03 -10.82
CA ILE A 68 5.66 14.58 -10.62
C ILE A 68 6.16 14.31 -9.21
N ILE A 69 5.34 13.64 -8.42
CA ILE A 69 5.66 13.23 -7.05
C ILE A 69 5.28 11.77 -6.82
N HIS A 70 5.95 11.13 -5.87
CA HIS A 70 5.50 9.84 -5.35
C HIS A 70 4.41 10.05 -4.29
N SER A 71 3.60 9.02 -4.01
CA SER A 71 2.54 9.11 -3.00
C SER A 71 3.06 9.43 -1.58
N SER A 72 4.32 9.13 -1.29
CA SER A 72 4.98 9.47 -0.02
C SER A 72 5.10 10.98 0.21
N ASP A 73 5.18 11.75 -0.88
CA ASP A 73 5.37 13.19 -0.84
C ASP A 73 4.03 13.95 -0.90
N TYR A 74 2.94 13.26 -1.21
CA TYR A 74 1.60 13.82 -1.17
C TYR A 74 1.19 14.14 0.28
N LYS A 75 0.64 15.34 0.50
CA LYS A 75 0.16 15.79 1.81
C LYS A 75 -1.32 16.15 1.84
N SER A 76 -1.81 16.80 0.79
CA SER A 76 -3.20 17.26 0.67
C SER A 76 -3.53 17.60 -0.77
N GLY A 77 -4.79 17.40 -1.15
CA GLY A 77 -5.36 17.81 -2.43
C GLY A 77 -5.43 19.33 -2.63
N GLU A 78 -5.31 20.12 -1.57
CA GLU A 78 -5.44 21.59 -1.60
C GLU A 78 -4.49 22.25 -2.63
N LYS A 79 -3.25 21.76 -2.70
CA LYS A 79 -2.22 22.24 -3.65
C LYS A 79 -2.64 22.05 -5.12
N TYR A 80 -3.54 21.10 -5.39
CA TYR A 80 -3.93 20.69 -6.73
C TYR A 80 -5.33 21.16 -7.12
N LYS A 81 -5.91 22.10 -6.37
CA LYS A 81 -7.20 22.69 -6.69
C LYS A 81 -7.23 23.19 -8.15
N ASP A 82 -8.33 22.88 -8.85
CA ASP A 82 -8.59 23.22 -10.26
C ASP A 82 -7.59 22.61 -11.28
N ASN A 83 -6.60 21.83 -10.83
CA ASN A 83 -5.66 21.14 -11.72
C ASN A 83 -6.20 19.83 -12.25
N LYS A 84 -5.70 19.42 -13.42
CA LYS A 84 -5.82 18.06 -13.92
C LYS A 84 -4.73 17.20 -13.29
N VAL A 85 -5.13 16.16 -12.57
CA VAL A 85 -4.21 15.29 -11.82
C VAL A 85 -4.26 13.90 -12.43
N LEU A 86 -3.11 13.29 -12.69
CA LEU A 86 -3.03 11.90 -13.15
C LEU A 86 -2.46 11.06 -12.01
N VAL A 87 -3.27 10.17 -11.46
CA VAL A 87 -2.83 9.21 -10.45
C VAL A 87 -2.48 7.90 -11.14
N VAL A 88 -1.22 7.47 -11.00
CA VAL A 88 -0.72 6.24 -11.62
C VAL A 88 -0.77 5.12 -10.59
N GLY A 89 -1.70 4.18 -10.81
CA GLY A 89 -1.91 3.03 -9.94
C GLY A 89 -3.17 3.16 -9.08
N LEU A 90 -4.01 2.14 -9.16
CA LEU A 90 -5.21 2.00 -8.35
C LEU A 90 -4.94 1.03 -7.21
N VAL A 91 -4.30 1.52 -6.16
CA VAL A 91 -4.14 0.84 -4.86
C VAL A 91 -4.69 1.78 -3.77
N ASN A 92 -4.68 1.38 -2.50
CA ASN A 92 -5.23 2.21 -1.40
C ASN A 92 -4.74 3.68 -1.47
N SER A 93 -3.42 3.91 -1.55
CA SER A 93 -2.88 5.27 -1.66
C SER A 93 -3.37 6.02 -2.90
N GLY A 94 -3.38 5.36 -4.07
CA GLY A 94 -3.85 5.99 -5.31
C GLY A 94 -5.33 6.35 -5.27
N MET A 95 -6.16 5.47 -4.70
CA MET A 95 -7.60 5.70 -4.54
C MET A 95 -7.87 6.86 -3.56
N GLU A 96 -7.19 6.85 -2.41
CA GLU A 96 -7.33 7.90 -1.38
C GLU A 96 -6.84 9.26 -1.88
N ILE A 97 -5.69 9.31 -2.54
CA ILE A 97 -5.16 10.54 -3.16
C ILE A 97 -6.14 11.07 -4.20
N SER A 98 -6.68 10.20 -5.06
CA SER A 98 -7.67 10.62 -6.07
C SER A 98 -8.93 11.19 -5.41
N PHE A 99 -9.41 10.54 -4.36
CA PHE A 99 -10.59 10.98 -3.63
C PHE A 99 -10.37 12.30 -2.89
N ASP A 100 -9.25 12.44 -2.19
CA ASP A 100 -8.87 13.66 -1.48
C ASP A 100 -8.69 14.83 -2.45
N SER A 101 -7.89 14.62 -3.51
CA SER A 101 -7.69 15.60 -4.56
C SER A 101 -9.02 16.03 -5.20
N SER A 102 -9.95 15.10 -5.45
CA SER A 102 -11.28 15.44 -5.97
C SER A 102 -12.10 16.30 -5.00
N LYS A 103 -12.05 16.02 -3.69
CA LYS A 103 -12.73 16.84 -2.67
C LYS A 103 -12.23 18.27 -2.63
N TYR A 104 -10.94 18.50 -2.91
CA TYR A 104 -10.34 19.83 -3.00
C TYR A 104 -10.58 20.55 -4.34
N GLY A 105 -11.37 19.97 -5.25
CA GLY A 105 -11.76 20.61 -6.51
C GLY A 105 -10.83 20.34 -7.69
N SER A 106 -9.85 19.44 -7.54
CA SER A 106 -9.07 18.98 -8.70
C SER A 106 -9.87 18.02 -9.59
N HIS A 107 -9.33 17.73 -10.78
CA HIS A 107 -9.88 16.77 -11.74
C HIS A 107 -8.94 15.57 -11.90
N PRO A 108 -9.02 14.56 -11.02
CA PRO A 108 -8.15 13.40 -11.07
C PRO A 108 -8.63 12.37 -12.12
N SER A 109 -7.68 11.82 -12.87
CA SER A 109 -7.82 10.59 -13.66
C SER A 109 -6.91 9.51 -13.08
N ILE A 110 -7.35 8.25 -13.08
CA ILE A 110 -6.57 7.13 -12.54
C ILE A 110 -6.17 6.19 -13.66
N ILE A 111 -4.89 5.79 -13.70
CA ILE A 111 -4.42 4.72 -14.58
C ILE A 111 -4.46 3.40 -13.82
N VAL A 112 -5.22 2.45 -14.37
CA VAL A 112 -5.32 1.08 -13.89
C VAL A 112 -4.63 0.16 -14.88
N ARG A 113 -3.51 -0.46 -14.48
CA ARG A 113 -2.76 -1.39 -15.34
C ARG A 113 -3.23 -2.84 -15.18
N SER A 114 -3.52 -3.23 -13.95
CA SER A 114 -3.73 -4.63 -13.59
C SER A 114 -5.08 -4.79 -12.87
N PRO A 115 -5.74 -5.94 -13.02
CA PRO A 115 -6.99 -6.21 -12.32
C PRO A 115 -6.82 -6.08 -10.80
N ILE A 116 -7.81 -5.51 -10.13
CA ILE A 116 -7.82 -5.37 -8.67
C ILE A 116 -9.21 -5.45 -8.08
N HIS A 117 -9.31 -6.09 -6.91
CA HIS A 117 -10.54 -6.12 -6.12
C HIS A 117 -10.74 -4.82 -5.35
N VAL A 118 -11.93 -4.25 -5.45
CA VAL A 118 -12.38 -3.12 -4.64
C VAL A 118 -13.47 -3.60 -3.69
N VAL A 119 -13.26 -3.41 -2.39
CA VAL A 119 -14.16 -3.85 -1.31
C VAL A 119 -14.32 -2.76 -0.27
N THR A 120 -15.31 -2.88 0.61
CA THR A 120 -15.44 -2.02 1.79
C THR A 120 -14.70 -2.63 2.98
N ARG A 121 -14.45 -1.81 4.02
CA ARG A 121 -13.86 -2.28 5.27
C ARG A 121 -14.73 -3.35 5.94
N GLU A 122 -16.04 -3.19 5.86
CA GLU A 122 -17.03 -4.10 6.42
C GLU A 122 -16.97 -5.46 5.72
N MET A 123 -16.85 -5.47 4.39
CA MET A 123 -16.68 -6.71 3.62
C MET A 123 -15.40 -7.46 4.01
N VAL A 124 -14.29 -6.76 4.21
CA VAL A 124 -13.04 -7.36 4.70
C VAL A 124 -13.24 -7.96 6.08
N ASN A 125 -13.84 -7.22 7.02
CA ASN A 125 -14.10 -7.70 8.37
C ASN A 125 -14.97 -8.97 8.39
N VAL A 126 -16.05 -8.97 7.61
CA VAL A 126 -16.92 -10.14 7.44
C VAL A 126 -16.13 -11.31 6.85
N GLY A 127 -15.38 -11.09 5.77
CA GLY A 127 -14.57 -12.14 5.15
C GLY A 127 -13.55 -12.74 6.12
N MET A 128 -12.87 -11.91 6.92
CA MET A 128 -11.92 -12.36 7.94
C MET A 128 -12.58 -13.21 9.04
N VAL A 129 -13.83 -12.93 9.41
CA VAL A 129 -14.59 -13.78 10.34
C VAL A 129 -14.99 -15.09 9.66
N LEU A 130 -15.51 -15.04 8.43
CA LEU A 130 -15.94 -16.22 7.68
C LEU A 130 -14.78 -17.19 7.40
N LEU A 131 -13.57 -16.69 7.13
CA LEU A 131 -12.37 -17.51 6.91
C LEU A 131 -12.00 -18.40 8.11
N LYS A 132 -12.50 -18.12 9.31
CA LYS A 132 -12.31 -18.99 10.49
C LYS A 132 -13.16 -20.26 10.44
N TYR A 133 -14.23 -20.26 9.65
CA TYR A 133 -15.26 -21.29 9.67
C TYR A 133 -15.51 -21.92 8.28
N LEU A 134 -15.16 -21.23 7.20
CA LEU A 134 -15.46 -21.62 5.82
C LEU A 134 -14.20 -21.69 4.97
N GLN A 135 -14.25 -22.48 3.90
CA GLN A 135 -13.19 -22.55 2.90
C GLN A 135 -13.07 -21.22 2.13
N ILE A 136 -11.83 -20.86 1.76
CA ILE A 136 -11.51 -19.59 1.11
C ILE A 136 -12.31 -19.33 -0.17
N SER A 137 -12.56 -20.36 -0.98
CA SER A 137 -13.33 -20.26 -2.23
C SER A 137 -14.77 -19.80 -2.01
N LEU A 138 -15.40 -20.27 -0.93
CA LEU A 138 -16.75 -19.88 -0.56
C LEU A 138 -16.78 -18.43 -0.06
N VAL A 139 -15.81 -18.06 0.79
CA VAL A 139 -15.68 -16.67 1.28
C VAL A 139 -15.46 -15.70 0.13
N ASP A 140 -14.53 -16.04 -0.76
CA ASP A 140 -14.24 -15.27 -1.96
C ASP A 140 -15.47 -15.05 -2.82
N THR A 141 -16.25 -16.10 -3.06
CA THR A 141 -17.49 -16.01 -3.84
C THR A 141 -18.51 -15.09 -3.18
N VAL A 142 -18.69 -15.20 -1.87
CA VAL A 142 -19.64 -14.34 -1.11
C VAL A 142 -19.20 -12.89 -1.18
N ILE A 143 -17.93 -12.60 -0.90
CA ILE A 143 -17.41 -11.24 -0.85
C ILE A 143 -17.36 -10.61 -2.24
N ALA A 144 -16.96 -11.35 -3.28
CA ALA A 144 -16.98 -10.86 -4.66
C ALA A 144 -18.41 -10.52 -5.13
N LYS A 145 -19.41 -11.35 -4.79
CA LYS A 145 -20.82 -11.06 -5.09
C LYS A 145 -21.33 -9.83 -4.35
N PHE A 146 -20.97 -9.66 -3.08
CA PHE A 146 -21.33 -8.47 -2.30
C PHE A 146 -20.66 -7.20 -2.85
N ALA A 147 -19.39 -7.26 -3.23
CA ALA A 147 -18.69 -6.17 -3.88
C ALA A 147 -19.37 -5.79 -5.21
N LYS A 148 -19.67 -6.78 -6.07
CA LYS A 148 -20.40 -6.55 -7.33
C LYS A 148 -21.80 -5.97 -7.11
N PHE A 149 -22.51 -6.40 -6.06
CA PHE A 149 -23.81 -5.83 -5.70
C PHE A 149 -23.70 -4.37 -5.27
N LYS A 150 -22.67 -4.02 -4.48
CA LYS A 150 -22.46 -2.67 -3.96
C LYS A 150 -21.95 -1.69 -5.02
N PHE A 151 -20.99 -2.10 -5.83
CA PHE A 151 -20.26 -1.24 -6.77
C PHE A 151 -20.67 -1.43 -8.23
N GLY A 152 -21.50 -2.42 -8.54
CA GLY A 152 -21.85 -2.76 -9.91
C GLY A 152 -20.69 -3.38 -10.69
N ASN A 153 -20.69 -3.18 -12.00
CA ASN A 153 -19.66 -3.68 -12.90
C ASN A 153 -18.51 -2.67 -13.04
N LEU A 154 -17.49 -2.80 -12.20
CA LEU A 154 -16.34 -1.90 -12.18
C LEU A 154 -15.53 -1.89 -13.50
N ALA A 155 -15.67 -2.90 -14.35
CA ALA A 155 -15.05 -2.92 -15.66
C ALA A 155 -15.57 -1.80 -16.59
N GLU A 156 -16.81 -1.34 -16.40
CA GLU A 156 -17.37 -0.19 -17.13
C GLU A 156 -16.58 1.09 -16.84
N PHE A 157 -16.01 1.22 -15.62
CA PHE A 157 -15.15 2.31 -15.20
C PHE A 157 -13.66 2.09 -15.52
N GLY A 158 -13.33 1.07 -16.31
CA GLY A 158 -11.94 0.72 -16.63
C GLY A 158 -11.18 0.03 -15.47
N ILE A 159 -11.90 -0.54 -14.50
CA ILE A 159 -11.32 -1.26 -13.35
C ILE A 159 -11.63 -2.76 -13.49
N PRO A 160 -10.81 -3.53 -14.23
CA PRO A 160 -11.03 -4.96 -14.38
C PRO A 160 -10.88 -5.67 -13.02
N GLN A 161 -11.72 -6.68 -12.78
CA GLN A 161 -11.65 -7.50 -11.58
C GLN A 161 -10.86 -8.78 -11.87
N PRO A 162 -10.01 -9.27 -10.93
CA PRO A 162 -9.31 -10.54 -11.09
C PRO A 162 -10.27 -11.74 -11.19
N GLU A 163 -9.85 -12.81 -11.86
CA GLU A 163 -10.60 -14.08 -11.89
C GLU A 163 -10.59 -14.80 -10.54
N GLU A 164 -9.44 -14.77 -9.84
CA GLU A 164 -9.32 -15.25 -8.46
C GLU A 164 -10.08 -14.32 -7.51
N GLY A 165 -10.64 -14.87 -6.43
CA GLY A 165 -11.38 -14.08 -5.45
C GLY A 165 -10.50 -13.19 -4.56
N PRO A 166 -11.10 -12.25 -3.81
CA PRO A 166 -10.37 -11.19 -3.08
C PRO A 166 -9.29 -11.68 -2.12
N PHE A 167 -9.55 -12.75 -1.37
CA PHE A 167 -8.61 -13.30 -0.40
C PHE A 167 -7.61 -14.25 -1.05
N SER A 168 -8.04 -15.10 -2.00
CA SER A 168 -7.12 -15.97 -2.74
C SER A 168 -6.10 -15.15 -3.52
N PHE A 169 -6.55 -14.09 -4.21
CA PHE A 169 -5.69 -13.18 -4.96
C PHE A 169 -4.64 -12.49 -4.08
N LYS A 170 -5.02 -12.10 -2.85
CA LYS A 170 -4.09 -11.54 -1.88
C LYS A 170 -3.01 -12.54 -1.48
N ILE A 171 -3.37 -13.80 -1.22
CA ILE A 171 -2.43 -14.85 -0.84
C ILE A 171 -1.51 -15.21 -2.01
N SER A 172 -2.04 -15.33 -3.22
CA SER A 172 -1.29 -15.80 -4.39
C SER A 172 -0.38 -14.72 -4.99
N LYS A 173 -0.80 -13.46 -5.01
CA LYS A 173 -0.06 -12.35 -5.64
C LYS A 173 0.59 -11.38 -4.66
N GLY A 174 0.33 -11.52 -3.35
CA GLY A 174 0.78 -10.55 -2.34
C GLY A 174 0.18 -9.15 -2.51
N THR A 175 -0.75 -8.96 -3.45
CA THR A 175 -1.35 -7.66 -3.75
C THR A 175 -2.53 -7.44 -2.83
N SER A 176 -2.53 -6.32 -2.11
CA SER A 176 -3.68 -5.96 -1.28
C SER A 176 -4.85 -5.52 -2.14
N LEU A 177 -6.04 -5.95 -1.76
CA LEU A 177 -7.31 -5.39 -2.24
C LEU A 177 -7.40 -3.88 -1.88
N VAL A 178 -8.17 -3.13 -2.66
CA VAL A 178 -8.48 -1.73 -2.36
C VAL A 178 -9.67 -1.66 -1.42
N ILE A 179 -9.52 -0.93 -0.32
CA ILE A 179 -10.61 -0.60 0.58
C ILE A 179 -11.17 0.75 0.15
N ASP A 180 -12.34 0.73 -0.47
CA ASP A 180 -13.02 1.96 -0.88
C ASP A 180 -13.66 2.66 0.32
N VAL A 181 -13.48 3.98 0.36
CA VAL A 181 -14.04 4.90 1.36
C VAL A 181 -15.01 5.90 0.75
N GLY A 182 -15.64 5.55 -0.39
CA GLY A 182 -16.57 6.39 -1.14
C GLY A 182 -15.98 7.04 -2.40
N ALA A 183 -14.81 6.57 -2.85
CA ALA A 183 -14.12 7.11 -3.99
C ALA A 183 -14.69 6.57 -5.31
N ILE A 184 -15.14 5.30 -5.34
CA ILE A 184 -15.86 4.71 -6.48
C ILE A 184 -17.11 5.54 -6.85
N ASP A 185 -17.88 6.01 -5.87
CA ASP A 185 -19.09 6.81 -6.09
C ASP A 185 -18.81 8.18 -6.74
N LYS A 186 -17.54 8.60 -6.82
CA LYS A 186 -17.12 9.86 -7.45
C LYS A 186 -16.61 9.69 -8.88
N ILE A 187 -16.38 8.45 -9.33
CA ILE A 187 -15.86 8.20 -10.67
C ILE A 187 -16.93 8.58 -11.70
N LYS A 188 -16.51 9.37 -12.69
CA LYS A 188 -17.31 9.75 -13.86
C LYS A 188 -16.51 9.40 -15.10
N LEU A 189 -17.17 8.82 -16.10
CA LEU A 189 -16.63 8.57 -17.43
C LEU A 189 -17.00 9.71 -18.38
#